data_AF-A0A8K0CI31-F1
#
_entry.id   AF-A0A8K0CI31-F1
#
_cell.length_a   1.000
_cell.length_b   1.000
_cell.length_c   1.000
_cell.angle_alpha   90.00
_cell.angle_beta   90.00
_cell.angle_gamma   90.00
#
_symmetry.space_group_name_H-M   'P 1'
#
loop_
_entity.id
_entity.type
_entity.pdbx_description
1 polymer ?
#
loop_
_entity_poly.entity_id
_entity_poly.type
_entity_poly.pdbx_seq_one_letter_code
_entity_poly.pdbx_strand_id
1 'polypeptide(L)' 'AKAISDAIYSSNWYRQHFPSLIQPVLIMIQNSQREITITGGGMIIINARTVLN' A
#
# COMPACT_ATOMS: atom_id res chain seq x y z
N ALA A 1 -0.93 -4.93 -0.93
CA ALA A 1 0.03 -3.98 -0.35
C ALA A 1 -0.37 -3.47 1.05
N LYS A 2 -1.61 -3.71 1.53
CA LYS A 2 -2.08 -3.32 2.86
C LYS A 2 -1.14 -3.68 4.02
N ALA A 3 -0.59 -4.91 4.04
CA ALA A 3 0.35 -5.36 5.06
C ALA A 3 1.61 -4.47 5.18
N ILE A 4 2.07 -3.89 4.08
CA ILE A 4 3.22 -2.98 4.05
C ILE A 4 2.85 -1.64 4.70
N SER A 5 1.67 -1.09 4.36
CA SER A 5 1.13 0.11 5.01
C SER A 5 1.00 -0.10 6.53
N ASP A 6 0.44 -1.24 6.93
CA ASP A 6 0.22 -1.56 8.33
C ASP A 6 1.56 -1.66 9.10
N ALA A 7 2.57 -2.30 8.50
CA ALA A 7 3.93 -2.38 9.06
C ALA A 7 4.57 -0.99 9.20
N ILE A 8 4.45 -0.15 8.18
CA ILE A 8 4.96 1.23 8.22
C ILE A 8 4.27 2.02 9.34
N TYR A 9 2.94 2.00 9.43
CA TYR A 9 2.22 2.67 10.52
C TYR A 9 2.66 2.18 11.91
N SER A 10 2.88 0.87 12.07
CA SER A 10 3.34 0.28 13.34
C SER A 10 4.77 0.68 13.74
N SER A 11 5.58 1.16 12.79
CA SER A 11 6.98 1.54 13.04
C SER A 11 7.17 2.87 13.79
N ASN A 12 6.07 3.59 14.10
CA ASN A 12 6.10 4.89 14.77
C ASN A 12 6.95 5.96 14.06
N TRP A 13 7.10 5.87 12.73
CA TRP A 13 7.84 6.83 11.90
C TRP A 13 7.47 8.31 12.17
N TYR A 14 6.20 8.57 12.50
CA TYR A 14 5.66 9.90 12.79
C TYR A 14 6.12 10.47 14.14
N ARG A 15 6.64 9.63 15.05
CA ARG A 15 7.24 10.05 16.33
C ARG A 15 8.74 10.31 16.20
N GLN A 16 9.37 9.82 15.13
CA GLN A 16 10.78 10.03 14.88
C GLN A 16 10.96 11.33 14.09
N HIS A 17 11.76 12.28 14.60
CA HIS A 17 12.05 13.52 13.90
C HIS A 17 13.06 13.29 12.76
N PHE A 18 12.58 12.70 11.66
CA PHE A 18 13.32 12.56 10.40
C PHE A 18 12.54 13.25 9.27
N PRO A 19 12.70 14.57 9.09
CA PRO A 19 11.98 15.33 8.07
C PRO A 19 12.16 14.77 6.65
N SER A 20 13.32 14.18 6.36
CA SER A 20 13.65 13.55 5.08
C SER A 20 12.87 12.25 4.79
N LEU A 21 12.36 11.57 5.83
CA LEU A 21 11.65 10.29 5.69
C LEU A 21 10.14 10.46 5.60
N ILE A 22 9.59 11.63 5.94
CA ILE A 22 8.15 11.89 5.93
C ILE A 22 7.56 11.73 4.53
N GLN A 23 8.15 12.39 3.53
CA GLN A 23 7.67 12.32 2.14
C GLN A 23 7.70 10.89 1.57
N PRO A 24 8.81 10.14 1.62
CA PRO A 24 8.84 8.79 1.06
C PRO A 24 7.90 7.84 1.81
N VAL A 25 7.73 7.98 3.13
CA VAL A 25 6.78 7.16 3.91
C VAL A 25 5.34 7.43 3.50
N LEU A 26 4.94 8.70 3.35
CA LEU A 26 3.59 9.05 2.90
C LEU A 26 3.29 8.53 1.50
N ILE A 27 4.25 8.63 0.57
CA ILE A 27 4.14 8.08 -0.77
C ILE A 27 3.94 6.55 -0.70
N MET A 28 4.71 5.86 0.15
CA MET A 28 4.60 4.41 0.30
C MET A 28 3.25 3.98 0.87
N ILE A 29 2.72 4.71 1.86
CA ILE A 29 1.38 4.50 2.42
C ILE A 29 0.30 4.73 1.35
N GLN A 30 0.36 5.84 0.60
CA GLN A 30 -0.63 6.13 -0.44
C GLN A 30 -0.64 5.07 -1.55
N ASN A 31 0.54 4.60 -1.97
CA ASN A 31 0.64 3.56 -2.99
C ASN A 31 0.16 2.19 -2.50
N SER A 32 0.30 1.91 -1.21
CA SER A 32 -0.10 0.62 -0.63
C SER A 32 -1.59 0.51 -0.32
N GLN A 33 -2.32 1.63 -0.34
CA GLN A 33 -3.79 1.69 -0.28
C GLN A 33 -4.46 1.38 -1.62
N ARG A 34 -3.73 1.46 -2.75
CA ARG A 34 -4.26 1.03 -4.05
C ARG A 34 -4.44 -0.49 -4.04
N GLU A 35 -5.61 -0.92 -4.49
CA GLU A 35 -5.89 -2.35 -4.65
C GLU A 35 -4.93 -2.94 -5.69
N ILE A 36 -4.28 -4.06 -5.36
CA ILE A 36 -3.45 -4.78 -6.33
C ILE A 36 -4.42 -5.51 -7.24
N THR A 37 -4.75 -4.88 -8.36
CA THR A 37 -5.56 -5.46 -9.42
C THR A 37 -4.65 -5.93 -10.54
N ILE A 38 -4.74 -7.23 -10.84
CA ILE A 38 -4.05 -7.82 -11.98
C ILE A 38 -4.98 -7.69 -13.17
N THR A 39 -4.61 -6.86 -14.13
CA THR A 39 -5.36 -6.71 -15.37
C THR A 39 -4.87 -7.73 -16.39
N GLY A 40 -5.68 -8.77 -16.64
CA GLY A 40 -5.44 -9.75 -17.71
C GLY A 40 -5.97 -9.23 -19.05
N GLY A 41 -5.07 -9.00 -20.01
CA GLY A 41 -5.44 -8.68 -21.40
C GLY A 41 -6.30 -7.43 -21.60
N GLY A 42 -6.32 -6.49 -20.64
CA GLY A 42 -7.13 -5.26 -20.69
C GLY A 42 -8.63 -5.45 -20.42
N MET A 43 -9.11 -6.70 -20.26
CA MET A 43 -10.54 -7.02 -20.13
C MET A 43 -10.90 -7.61 -18.77
N ILE A 44 -9.95 -8.24 -18.07
CA ILE A 44 -10.23 -8.96 -16.83
C ILE A 44 -9.49 -8.28 -15.69
N ILE A 45 -10.24 -7.77 -14.72
CA ILE A 45 -9.72 -7.25 -13.45
C ILE A 45 -9.78 -8.37 -12.43
N ILE A 46 -8.62 -8.96 -12.11
CA ILE A 46 -8.50 -10.01 -11.09
C ILE A 46 -8.02 -9.34 -9.81
N ASN A 47 -8.85 -9.37 -8.77
CA ASN A 47 -8.47 -8.99 -7.42
C ASN A 47 -8.63 -10.19 -6.48
N ALA A 48 -7.90 -10.18 -5.36
CA ALA A 48 -7.97 -11.28 -4.39
C ALA A 48 -9.37 -11.43 -3.76
N ARG A 49 -10.19 -10.37 -3.77
CA ARG A 49 -11.55 -10.37 -3.23
C ARG A 49 -12.54 -11.15 -4.12
N THR A 50 -12.37 -11.11 -5.42
CA THR A 50 -13.21 -11.77 -6.43
C THR A 50 -12.86 -13.25 -6.56
N VAL A 51 -11.61 -13.65 -6.28
CA VAL A 51 -11.19 -15.06 -6.31
C VAL A 51 -11.57 -15.83 -5.03
N LEU A 52 -11.73 -15.11 -3.90
CA LEU A 52 -12.04 -15.71 -2.60
C LEU A 52 -13.53 -15.68 -2.23
N ASN A 53 -14.40 -15.21 -3.14
CA ASN A 53 -15.86 -15.24 -3.03
C ASN A 53 -16.44 -16.23 -4.05
#